data_AF-A0A7S1CN01-F1
#
_entry.id   AF-A0A7S1CN01-F1
#
_cell.length_a   1.000
_cell.length_b   1.000
_cell.length_c   1.000
_cell.angle_alpha   90.00
_cell.angle_beta   90.00
_cell.angle_gamma   90.00
#
_symmetry.space_group_name_H-M   'P 1'
#
loop_
_entity.id
_entity.type
_entity.pdbx_description
1 polymer ?
#
loop_
_entity_poly.entity_id
_entity_poly.type
_entity_poly.pdbx_seq_one_letter_code
_entity_poly.pdbx_strand_id
1 'polypeptide(L)'
;AEASGSAGRRRSSRECGVCLDSAARSDMLAMGCGHFACRGCWVDLIGESLSPTSGPQACLDVLCPTVGCRTRVPADVFRELGTAEQYALFCERRVNRAVERCTGTCWCPGVDCRRVVVASTVATSGGGGDRPVAIDCDCGASSC
;
A
#
# COMPACT_ATOMS: atom_id res chain seq x y z
N ALA A 1 -22.32 -50.04 5.55
CA ALA A 1 -23.43 -49.10 5.43
C ALA A 1 -23.50 -48.35 6.74
N GLU A 2 -23.15 -47.06 6.75
CA GLU A 2 -23.52 -46.12 7.81
C GLU A 2 -23.69 -44.78 7.07
N ALA A 3 -24.94 -44.46 6.79
CA ALA A 3 -25.34 -43.16 6.31
C ALA A 3 -25.39 -42.22 7.51
N SER A 4 -24.82 -41.03 7.40
CA SER A 4 -25.13 -39.92 8.29
C SER A 4 -25.28 -38.67 7.44
N GLY A 5 -26.52 -38.42 7.05
CA GLY A 5 -26.93 -37.21 6.37
C GLY A 5 -26.86 -36.01 7.31
N SER A 6 -26.33 -34.92 6.78
CA SER A 6 -26.44 -33.58 7.36
C SER A 6 -27.08 -32.68 6.32
N ALA A 7 -28.37 -32.40 6.50
CA ALA A 7 -29.06 -31.32 5.82
C ALA A 7 -28.73 -30.02 6.56
N GLY A 8 -27.61 -29.38 6.20
CA GLY A 8 -27.25 -28.03 6.64
C GLY A 8 -27.17 -27.12 5.43
N ARG A 9 -27.75 -25.91 5.50
CA ARG A 9 -27.71 -24.85 4.47
C ARG A 9 -26.46 -24.98 3.59
N ARG A 10 -26.61 -25.11 2.27
CA ARG A 10 -25.48 -25.13 1.34
C ARG A 10 -24.67 -23.85 1.57
N ARG A 11 -23.66 -23.91 2.45
CA ARG A 11 -22.59 -22.93 2.49
C ARG A 11 -21.86 -23.19 1.18
N SER A 12 -22.23 -22.44 0.16
CA SER A 12 -21.60 -22.53 -1.14
C SER A 12 -20.15 -22.10 -0.94
N SER A 13 -19.26 -23.06 -0.71
CA SER A 13 -17.82 -22.82 -0.63
C SER A 13 -17.26 -22.57 -2.02
N ARG A 14 -16.04 -22.05 -2.07
CA ARG A 14 -15.24 -21.91 -3.28
C ARG A 14 -13.80 -22.24 -2.91
N GLU A 15 -13.00 -22.65 -3.90
CA GLU A 15 -11.57 -22.85 -3.73
C GLU A 15 -10.81 -21.53 -3.91
N CYS A 16 -9.80 -21.29 -3.08
CA CYS A 16 -8.96 -20.11 -3.13
C CYS A 16 -7.89 -20.27 -4.22
N GLY A 17 -7.78 -19.31 -5.15
CA GLY A 17 -6.76 -19.35 -6.21
C GLY A 17 -5.31 -19.06 -5.76
N VAL A 18 -5.04 -19.09 -4.45
CA VAL A 18 -3.73 -18.79 -3.86
C VAL A 18 -3.28 -19.95 -2.96
N CYS A 19 -4.02 -20.25 -1.89
CA CYS A 19 -3.69 -21.35 -0.98
C CYS A 19 -4.34 -22.69 -1.36
N LEU A 20 -5.24 -22.72 -2.35
CA LEU A 20 -6.00 -23.89 -2.79
C LEU A 20 -6.95 -24.49 -1.74
N ASP A 21 -7.17 -23.80 -0.62
CA ASP A 21 -8.14 -24.21 0.39
C ASP A 21 -9.58 -23.82 0.01
N SER A 22 -10.54 -24.59 0.54
CA SER A 22 -11.96 -24.25 0.47
C SER A 22 -12.34 -23.23 1.53
N ALA A 23 -12.89 -22.08 1.12
CA ALA A 23 -13.45 -21.07 2.02
C ALA A 23 -14.93 -20.81 1.74
N ALA A 24 -15.64 -20.22 2.69
CA ALA A 24 -17.00 -19.76 2.46
C ALA A 24 -17.01 -18.67 1.38
N ARG A 25 -18.03 -18.64 0.52
CA ARG A 25 -18.16 -17.58 -0.50
C ARG A 25 -18.18 -16.16 0.06
N SER A 26 -18.61 -15.97 1.31
CA SER A 26 -18.56 -14.69 2.01
C SER A 26 -17.14 -14.22 2.31
N ASP A 27 -16.19 -15.15 2.41
CA ASP A 27 -14.78 -14.87 2.70
C ASP A 27 -13.93 -14.85 1.42
N MET A 28 -14.57 -14.96 0.26
CA MET A 28 -13.92 -14.90 -1.04
C MET A 28 -14.05 -13.50 -1.62
N LEU A 29 -12.91 -12.89 -1.91
CA LEU A 29 -12.82 -11.53 -2.42
C LEU A 29 -12.17 -11.56 -3.81
N ALA A 30 -12.75 -10.79 -4.73
CA ALA A 30 -12.23 -10.58 -6.06
C ALA A 30 -12.22 -9.08 -6.37
N MET A 31 -11.19 -8.64 -7.10
CA MET A 31 -11.09 -7.28 -7.62
C MET A 31 -11.66 -7.23 -9.05
N GLY A 32 -11.42 -6.11 -9.77
CA GLY A 32 -11.82 -5.96 -11.18
C GLY A 32 -11.24 -7.00 -12.15
N CYS A 33 -10.24 -7.78 -11.74
CA CYS A 33 -9.70 -8.89 -12.55
C CYS A 33 -10.51 -10.19 -12.45
N GLY A 34 -11.47 -10.30 -11.52
CA GLY A 34 -12.34 -11.48 -11.37
C GLY A 34 -11.71 -12.71 -10.70
N HIS A 35 -10.43 -12.66 -10.32
CA HIS A 35 -9.78 -13.75 -9.57
C HIS A 35 -10.19 -13.70 -8.09
N PHE A 36 -10.62 -14.85 -7.56
CA PHE A 36 -11.02 -15.00 -6.16
C PHE A 36 -9.87 -15.54 -5.31
N ALA A 37 -9.62 -14.86 -4.19
CA ALA A 37 -8.77 -15.34 -3.12
C ALA A 37 -9.50 -15.20 -1.77
N CYS A 38 -9.19 -16.08 -0.82
CA CYS A 38 -9.79 -16.04 0.49
C CYS A 38 -9.30 -14.82 1.28
N ARG A 39 -10.09 -14.39 2.27
CA ARG A 39 -9.77 -13.24 3.12
C ARG A 39 -8.42 -13.37 3.80
N GLY A 40 -8.03 -14.58 4.21
CA GLY A 40 -6.72 -14.85 4.81
C GLY A 40 -5.57 -14.44 3.89
N CYS A 41 -5.54 -14.99 2.66
CA CYS A 41 -4.51 -14.66 1.68
C CYS A 41 -4.43 -13.16 1.36
N TRP A 42 -5.56 -12.45 1.35
CA TRP A 42 -5.56 -10.99 1.18
C TRP A 42 -4.94 -10.24 2.36
N VAL A 43 -5.26 -10.63 3.58
CA VAL A 43 -4.70 -10.03 4.79
C VAL A 43 -3.20 -10.29 4.87
N ASP A 44 -2.77 -11.51 4.57
CA ASP A 44 -1.36 -11.89 4.55
C ASP A 44 -0.59 -11.10 3.48
N LEU A 45 -1.15 -10.96 2.28
CA LEU A 45 -0.58 -10.14 1.21
C LEU A 45 -0.38 -8.67 1.66
N ILE A 46 -1.39 -8.07 2.28
CA ILE A 46 -1.32 -6.69 2.78
C ILE A 46 -0.25 -6.59 3.86
N GLY A 47 -0.27 -7.51 4.84
CA GLY A 47 0.69 -7.57 5.93
C GLY A 47 2.13 -7.67 5.44
N GLU A 48 2.41 -8.60 4.53
CA GLU A 48 3.74 -8.78 3.95
C GLU A 48 4.17 -7.55 3.15
N SER A 49 3.28 -6.96 2.36
CA SER A 49 3.60 -5.77 1.56
C SER A 49 3.95 -4.53 2.40
N LEU A 50 3.42 -4.47 3.63
CA LEU A 50 3.65 -3.40 4.59
C LEU A 50 4.74 -3.74 5.62
N SER A 51 5.24 -4.98 5.61
CA SER A 51 6.31 -5.45 6.48
C SER A 51 7.55 -4.53 6.39
N PRO A 52 8.29 -4.33 7.49
CA PRO A 52 9.57 -3.63 7.47
C PRO A 52 10.60 -4.26 6.52
N THR A 53 10.48 -5.55 6.21
CA THR A 53 11.41 -6.29 5.32
C THR A 53 11.19 -6.03 3.84
N SER A 54 9.97 -5.68 3.43
CA SER A 54 9.56 -5.54 2.02
C SER A 54 9.98 -4.21 1.39
N GLY A 55 10.50 -3.29 2.20
CA GLY A 55 10.86 -1.95 1.78
C GLY A 55 9.65 -1.01 1.64
N PRO A 56 9.91 0.31 1.55
CA PRO A 56 8.86 1.34 1.65
C PRO A 56 7.91 1.37 0.44
N GLN A 57 8.30 0.82 -0.70
CA GLN A 57 7.53 0.88 -1.95
C GLN A 57 6.70 -0.38 -2.23
N ALA A 58 6.96 -1.50 -1.55
CA ALA A 58 6.34 -2.78 -1.85
C ALA A 58 4.81 -2.72 -1.85
N CYS A 59 4.21 -2.08 -0.84
CA CYS A 59 2.75 -1.92 -0.74
C CYS A 59 2.11 -1.16 -1.90
N LEU A 60 2.88 -0.33 -2.62
CA LEU A 60 2.36 0.46 -3.74
C LEU A 60 2.41 -0.31 -5.05
N ASP A 61 3.23 -1.35 -5.15
CA ASP A 61 3.41 -2.12 -6.39
C ASP A 61 2.84 -3.56 -6.26
N VAL A 62 2.01 -3.81 -5.24
CA VAL A 62 1.30 -5.08 -5.02
C VAL A 62 0.35 -5.40 -6.17
N LEU A 63 0.39 -6.65 -6.60
CA LEU A 63 -0.47 -7.22 -7.63
C LEU A 63 -1.48 -8.19 -7.02
N CYS A 64 -2.49 -8.56 -7.82
CA CYS A 64 -3.41 -9.64 -7.50
C CYS A 64 -2.63 -10.89 -7.03
N PRO A 65 -3.03 -11.53 -5.92
CA PRO A 65 -2.29 -12.65 -5.36
C PRO A 65 -2.35 -13.93 -6.21
N THR A 66 -3.26 -13.99 -7.18
CA THR A 66 -3.35 -15.12 -8.11
C THR A 66 -2.20 -15.09 -9.13
N VAL A 67 -1.51 -16.23 -9.26
CA VAL A 67 -0.34 -16.39 -10.14
C VAL A 67 -0.67 -15.98 -11.58
N GLY A 68 0.20 -15.15 -12.17
CA GLY A 68 0.09 -14.70 -13.55
C GLY A 68 -0.80 -13.47 -13.77
N CYS A 69 -1.59 -13.04 -12.78
CA CYS A 69 -2.37 -11.82 -12.87
C CYS A 69 -1.49 -10.58 -12.59
N ARG A 70 -1.56 -9.57 -13.47
CA ARG A 70 -0.81 -8.30 -13.32
C ARG A 70 -1.67 -7.11 -12.93
N THR A 71 -2.87 -7.38 -12.42
CA THR A 71 -3.78 -6.33 -11.95
C THR A 71 -3.28 -5.79 -10.62
N ARG A 72 -3.00 -4.48 -10.54
CA ARG A 72 -2.58 -3.82 -9.30
C ARG A 72 -3.70 -3.82 -8.27
N VAL A 73 -3.33 -4.00 -7.01
CA VAL A 73 -4.27 -3.93 -5.89
C VAL A 73 -4.64 -2.46 -5.64
N PRO A 74 -5.94 -2.09 -5.67
CA PRO A 74 -6.37 -0.73 -5.42
C PRO A 74 -6.37 -0.40 -3.91
N ALA A 75 -6.37 0.91 -3.61
CA ALA A 75 -6.22 1.41 -2.24
C ALA A 75 -7.44 1.12 -1.33
N ASP A 76 -8.60 0.88 -1.93
CA ASP A 76 -9.82 0.40 -1.28
C ASP A 76 -9.62 -0.97 -0.62
N VAL A 77 -8.90 -1.90 -1.26
CA VAL A 77 -8.59 -3.22 -0.69
C VAL A 77 -7.77 -3.08 0.59
N PHE A 78 -6.79 -2.19 0.62
CA PHE A 78 -6.01 -1.88 1.83
C PHE A 78 -6.90 -1.28 2.93
N ARG A 79 -7.85 -0.42 2.56
CA ARG A 79 -8.80 0.21 3.50
C ARG A 79 -9.77 -0.81 4.11
N GLU A 80 -10.28 -1.72 3.29
CA GLU A 80 -11.32 -2.68 3.70
C GLU A 80 -10.75 -3.87 4.46
N LEU A 81 -9.56 -4.34 4.08
CA LEU A 81 -9.02 -5.61 4.60
C LEU A 81 -7.89 -5.43 5.60
N GLY A 82 -7.15 -4.32 5.54
CA GLY A 82 -6.07 -4.00 6.47
C GLY A 82 -6.57 -3.42 7.79
N THR A 83 -5.69 -3.39 8.79
CA THR A 83 -5.95 -2.66 10.04
C THR A 83 -5.87 -1.15 9.84
N ALA A 84 -6.33 -0.37 10.82
CA ALA A 84 -6.23 1.10 10.77
C ALA A 84 -4.76 1.55 10.64
N GLU A 85 -3.84 0.88 11.33
CA GLU A 85 -2.41 1.16 11.31
C GLU A 85 -1.79 0.80 9.95
N GLN A 86 -2.16 -0.35 9.39
CA GLN A 86 -1.73 -0.77 8.05
C GLN A 86 -2.20 0.21 6.97
N TYR A 87 -3.47 0.64 7.05
CA TYR A 87 -4.01 1.60 6.10
C TYR A 87 -3.37 3.00 6.24
N ALA A 88 -3.11 3.45 7.47
CA ALA A 88 -2.38 4.68 7.72
C ALA A 88 -0.96 4.64 7.16
N LEU A 89 -0.23 3.54 7.39
CA LEU A 89 1.11 3.33 6.85
C LEU A 89 1.11 3.27 5.31
N PHE A 90 0.12 2.62 4.71
CA PHE A 90 -0.06 2.62 3.26
C PHE A 90 -0.27 4.04 2.71
N CYS A 91 -1.10 4.85 3.38
CA CYS A 91 -1.35 6.23 3.00
C CYS A 91 -0.08 7.09 3.11
N GLU A 92 0.67 6.95 4.21
CA GLU A 92 1.94 7.63 4.41
C GLU A 92 2.94 7.29 3.31
N ARG A 93 3.16 5.99 3.03
CA ARG A 93 4.04 5.54 1.95
C ARG A 93 3.60 6.08 0.59
N ARG A 94 2.28 6.18 0.34
CA ARG A 94 1.73 6.75 -0.90
C ARG A 94 2.06 8.24 -1.04
N VAL A 95 1.97 9.02 0.05
CA VAL A 95 2.34 10.44 0.05
C VAL A 95 3.85 10.58 -0.13
N ASN A 96 4.67 9.80 0.59
CA ASN A 96 6.13 9.81 0.45
C ASN A 96 6.56 9.57 -0.99
N ARG A 97 6.02 8.53 -1.65
CA ARG A 97 6.32 8.27 -3.06
C ARG A 97 5.87 9.41 -3.98
N ALA A 98 4.75 10.06 -3.69
CA ALA A 98 4.29 11.19 -4.49
C ALA A 98 5.27 12.36 -4.40
N VAL A 99 5.73 12.70 -3.18
CA VAL A 99 6.73 13.75 -2.94
C VAL A 99 8.06 13.40 -3.62
N GLU A 100 8.55 12.18 -3.48
CA GLU A 100 9.79 11.70 -4.13
C GLU A 100 9.74 11.80 -5.67
N ARG A 101 8.55 11.69 -6.27
CA ARG A 101 8.38 11.74 -7.74
C ARG A 101 8.11 13.15 -8.27
N CYS A 102 7.73 14.09 -7.43
CA CYS A 102 7.42 15.46 -7.81
C CYS A 102 8.66 16.35 -7.65
N THR A 103 9.28 16.71 -8.78
CA THR A 103 10.43 17.64 -8.77
C THR A 103 10.01 19.01 -8.26
N GLY A 104 10.78 19.56 -7.33
CA GLY A 104 10.46 20.84 -6.69
C GLY A 104 9.51 20.71 -5.49
N THR A 105 9.24 19.49 -5.01
CA THR A 105 8.60 19.29 -3.70
C THR A 105 9.47 18.44 -2.79
N CYS A 106 9.49 18.74 -1.50
CA CYS A 106 10.19 17.95 -0.50
C CYS A 106 9.44 17.98 0.84
N TRP A 107 9.82 17.09 1.76
CA TRP A 107 9.37 17.17 3.14
C TRP A 107 10.08 18.31 3.86
N CYS A 108 9.36 19.01 4.74
CA CYS A 108 9.95 19.98 5.64
C CYS A 108 10.95 19.30 6.60
N PRO A 109 12.16 19.85 6.81
CA PRO A 109 13.15 19.29 7.72
C PRO A 109 12.85 19.58 9.21
N GLY A 110 11.85 20.41 9.51
CA GLY A 110 11.48 20.77 10.87
C GLY A 110 11.09 19.53 11.70
N VAL A 111 11.53 19.48 12.95
CA VAL A 111 11.17 18.43 13.90
C VAL A 111 9.65 18.35 14.01
N ASP A 112 9.10 17.15 13.85
CA ASP A 112 7.66 16.86 13.84
C ASP A 112 6.83 17.61 12.78
N CYS A 113 7.47 18.26 11.81
CA CYS A 113 6.76 18.95 10.73
C CYS A 113 6.49 18.02 9.54
N ARG A 114 5.24 17.53 9.43
CA ARG A 114 4.79 16.69 8.31
C ARG A 114 4.24 17.47 7.12
N ARG A 115 4.79 18.66 6.84
CA ARG A 115 4.38 19.48 5.67
C ARG A 115 5.25 19.17 4.47
N VAL A 116 4.61 19.13 3.31
CA VAL A 116 5.29 19.14 2.01
C VAL A 116 5.41 20.59 1.55
N VAL A 117 6.59 20.99 1.12
CA VAL A 117 6.92 22.36 0.73
C VAL A 117 7.41 22.38 -0.71
N VAL A 118 7.24 23.52 -1.38
CA VAL A 118 7.82 23.75 -2.70
C VAL A 118 9.26 24.19 -2.52
N ALA A 119 10.17 23.33 -2.98
CA ALA A 119 11.60 23.56 -2.99
C ALA A 119 11.97 24.58 -4.08
N SER A 120 12.57 25.70 -3.68
CA SER A 120 13.10 26.68 -4.62
C SER A 120 14.60 26.47 -4.77
N THR A 121 15.08 26.19 -5.99
CA THR A 121 16.52 26.11 -6.25
C THR A 121 17.11 27.51 -6.21
N VAL A 122 18.02 27.80 -5.28
CA VAL A 122 18.79 29.04 -5.36
C VAL A 122 19.80 28.94 -6.52
N ALA A 123 19.91 30.01 -7.30
CA ALA A 123 20.92 30.12 -8.35
C ALA A 123 22.22 30.60 -7.72
N THR A 124 23.11 29.67 -7.36
CA THR A 124 24.49 30.01 -7.01
C THR A 124 25.30 30.20 -8.30
N SER A 125 25.98 31.34 -8.42
CA SER A 125 26.79 31.72 -9.58
C SER A 125 28.12 30.96 -9.70
N GLY A 126 28.23 29.75 -9.15
CA GLY A 126 29.45 28.94 -9.12
C GLY A 126 29.15 27.47 -9.43
N GLY A 127 29.90 26.91 -10.37
CA GLY A 127 29.61 25.62 -10.99
C GLY A 127 29.75 24.39 -10.08
N GLY A 128 28.93 23.38 -10.38
CA GLY A 128 29.22 21.96 -10.14
C GLY A 128 29.24 21.50 -8.68
N GLY A 129 28.12 21.62 -7.98
CA GLY A 129 27.90 21.01 -6.67
C GLY A 129 26.41 20.93 -6.34
N ASP A 130 26.05 20.02 -5.43
CA ASP A 130 24.69 19.83 -4.91
C ASP A 130 24.04 21.19 -4.62
N ARG A 131 22.98 21.53 -5.36
CA ARG A 131 22.45 22.89 -5.33
C ARG A 131 21.67 23.07 -4.04
N PRO A 132 22.01 24.06 -3.19
CA PRO A 132 21.25 24.35 -1.99
C PRO A 132 19.77 24.56 -2.36
N VAL A 133 18.89 23.87 -1.66
CA VAL A 133 17.45 23.97 -1.84
C VAL A 133 16.92 24.83 -0.70
N ALA A 134 16.45 26.02 -1.06
CA ALA A 134 15.78 26.88 -0.10
C ALA A 134 14.42 26.27 0.23
N ILE A 135 14.25 25.91 1.50
CA ILE A 135 12.98 25.48 2.07
C ILE A 135 12.47 26.60 2.96
N ASP A 136 11.28 27.10 2.67
CA ASP A 136 10.55 28.03 3.52
C ASP A 136 9.25 27.37 3.97
N CYS A 137 9.03 27.29 5.27
CA CYS A 137 7.90 26.58 5.86
C CYS A 137 7.35 27.34 7.06
N ASP A 138 6.03 27.44 7.15
CA ASP A 138 5.32 28.16 8.22
C ASP A 138 5.56 27.62 9.64
N CYS A 139 6.34 26.55 9.82
CA CYS A 139 6.80 26.11 11.15
C CYS A 139 8.06 26.84 11.61
N GLY A 140 8.62 27.73 10.78
CA GLY A 140 9.88 28.44 11.04
C GLY A 140 11.13 27.63 10.75
N ALA A 141 11.00 26.43 10.18
CA ALA A 141 12.16 25.66 9.71
C ALA A 141 12.58 26.14 8.33
N SER A 142 13.85 26.52 8.21
CA SER A 142 14.48 26.91 6.95
C SER A 142 15.80 26.16 6.77
N SER A 143 16.07 25.66 5.57
CA SER A 143 17.39 25.17 5.17
C SER A 143 17.90 25.98 3.98
N CYS A 144 19.19 26.35 4.04
CA CYS A 144 19.93 26.91 2.92
C CYS A 144 20.71 25.79 2.25
#